data_AF-A0A0G4F6G2-F1
#
_entry.id   AF-A0A0G4F6G2-F1
#
_cell.length_a   1.000
_cell.length_b   1.000
_cell.length_c   1.000
_cell.angle_alpha   90.00
_cell.angle_beta   90.00
_cell.angle_gamma   90.00
#
_symmetry.space_group_name_H-M   'P 1'
#
loop_
_entity.id
_entity.type
_entity.pdbx_description
1 polymer ?
#
loop_
_entity_poly.entity_id
_entity_poly.type
_entity_poly.pdbx_seq_one_letter_code
_entity_poly.pdbx_strand_id
1 'polypeptide(L)'
;MSESTSASPPAASKPSEAAQPAAPTHMPPFFPIVRKGCEEVSKAFFACLEEHTQPGQTSTGLEAMQRCQQQRADYEKCFHESMKKQKPPLVRTQWSTRPLGEDDDDE
;
A
#
# COMPACT_ATOMS: atom_id res chain seq x y z
N MET A 1 -56.53 -24.57 31.77
CA MET A 1 -56.02 -25.56 30.79
C MET A 1 -54.55 -25.28 30.63
N SER A 2 -53.72 -26.19 31.13
CA SER A 2 -52.27 -26.33 30.87
C SER A 2 -52.03 -26.38 29.34
N GLU A 3 -50.93 -25.90 28.77
CA GLU A 3 -49.56 -26.42 28.78
C GLU A 3 -48.67 -25.45 27.96
N SER A 4 -47.41 -25.20 28.36
CA SER A 4 -46.17 -25.74 27.74
C SER A 4 -45.90 -25.19 26.33
N THR A 5 -44.75 -24.68 25.91
CA THR A 5 -43.36 -25.05 26.17
C THR A 5 -42.43 -24.13 25.32
N SER A 6 -41.13 -24.09 25.65
CA SER A 6 -39.98 -23.92 24.73
C SER A 6 -39.82 -22.61 23.94
N ALA A 7 -38.64 -22.03 23.74
CA ALA A 7 -37.27 -22.35 24.12
C ALA A 7 -36.41 -21.10 23.85
N SER A 8 -35.34 -20.95 24.62
CA SER A 8 -34.25 -20.00 24.38
C SER A 8 -33.44 -20.35 23.11
N PRO A 9 -32.66 -19.38 22.57
CA PRO A 9 -32.39 -19.23 21.14
C PRO A 9 -31.17 -20.02 20.65
N PRO A 10 -31.09 -20.36 19.35
CA PRO A 10 -29.81 -20.61 18.71
C PRO A 10 -29.17 -19.28 18.28
N ALA A 11 -27.92 -19.13 18.72
CA ALA A 11 -26.98 -18.11 18.32
C ALA A 11 -27.00 -17.88 16.81
N ALA A 12 -27.40 -16.67 16.40
CA ALA A 12 -27.12 -16.18 15.06
C ALA A 12 -25.62 -15.88 14.98
N SER A 13 -24.96 -16.71 14.20
CA SER A 13 -23.56 -16.66 13.81
C SER A 13 -23.09 -15.22 13.58
N LYS A 14 -22.10 -14.81 14.38
CA LYS A 14 -21.15 -13.76 14.02
C LYS A 14 -20.72 -13.99 12.56
N PRO A 15 -20.87 -13.03 11.64
CA PRO A 15 -20.03 -13.01 10.47
C PRO A 15 -18.58 -12.88 10.98
N SER A 16 -17.88 -14.01 10.98
CA SER A 16 -16.42 -14.06 10.93
C SER A 16 -16.03 -13.60 9.53
N GLU A 17 -16.32 -12.33 9.22
CA GLU A 17 -15.71 -11.63 8.11
C GLU A 17 -14.25 -11.48 8.51
N ALA A 18 -13.45 -12.44 8.05
CA ALA A 18 -12.01 -12.37 8.12
C ALA A 18 -11.62 -10.96 7.68
N ALA A 19 -11.05 -10.19 8.60
CA ALA A 19 -10.44 -8.91 8.33
C ALA A 19 -9.34 -9.16 7.29
N GLN A 20 -9.72 -9.11 6.02
CA GLN A 20 -8.77 -8.93 4.95
C GLN A 20 -8.14 -7.55 5.23
N PRO A 21 -6.80 -7.45 5.34
CA PRO A 21 -6.18 -6.14 5.45
C PRO A 21 -6.62 -5.37 4.21
N ALA A 22 -7.42 -4.32 4.41
CA ALA A 22 -7.96 -3.51 3.33
C ALA A 22 -6.81 -3.18 2.38
N ALA A 23 -6.91 -3.66 1.13
CA ALA A 23 -5.87 -3.47 0.14
C ALA A 23 -5.50 -1.98 0.09
N PRO A 24 -4.21 -1.62 0.12
CA PRO A 24 -3.82 -0.22 0.16
C PRO A 24 -4.44 0.53 -1.02
N THR A 25 -5.26 1.53 -0.70
CA THR A 25 -5.93 2.43 -1.64
C THR A 25 -5.02 3.58 -2.09
N HIS A 26 -3.76 3.58 -1.64
CA HIS A 26 -2.77 4.60 -1.93
C HIS A 26 -1.53 4.00 -2.61
N MET A 27 -0.97 4.76 -3.54
CA MET A 27 0.31 4.45 -4.14
C MET A 27 1.45 4.62 -3.12
N PRO A 28 2.54 3.86 -3.25
CA PRO A 28 3.71 4.07 -2.42
C PRO A 28 4.30 5.48 -2.64
N PRO A 29 4.94 6.09 -1.63
CA PRO A 29 5.42 7.48 -1.67
C PRO A 29 6.50 7.74 -2.74
N PHE A 30 7.11 6.68 -3.25
CA PHE A 30 8.12 6.73 -4.31
C PHE A 30 7.56 6.49 -5.71
N PHE A 31 6.27 6.25 -5.88
CA PHE A 31 5.65 6.20 -7.20
C PHE A 31 5.70 7.59 -7.87
N PRO A 32 5.95 7.71 -9.20
CA PRO A 32 6.16 6.66 -10.22
C PRO A 32 7.65 6.37 -10.52
N ILE A 33 8.54 6.45 -9.54
CA ILE A 33 9.99 6.36 -9.77
C ILE A 33 10.43 4.93 -10.12
N VAL A 34 10.99 4.74 -11.32
CA VAL A 34 11.63 3.48 -11.72
C VAL A 34 13.09 3.46 -11.28
N ARG A 35 13.44 2.45 -10.47
CA ARG A 35 14.83 2.22 -10.02
C ARG A 35 15.57 1.32 -10.99
N LYS A 36 16.88 1.55 -11.11
CA LYS A 36 17.77 0.65 -11.86
C LYS A 36 17.71 -0.77 -11.28
N GLY A 37 17.48 -1.77 -12.13
CA GLY A 37 17.28 -3.17 -11.77
C GLY A 37 15.83 -3.56 -11.45
N CYS A 38 14.89 -2.62 -11.48
CA CYS A 38 13.45 -2.85 -11.28
C CYS A 38 12.61 -2.48 -12.51
N GLU A 39 13.23 -2.31 -13.68
CA GLU A 39 12.57 -1.81 -14.88
C GLU A 39 11.43 -2.74 -15.33
N GLU A 40 11.65 -4.05 -15.34
CA GLU A 40 10.67 -5.02 -15.84
C GLU A 40 9.43 -5.11 -14.93
N VAL A 41 9.64 -5.16 -13.61
CA VAL A 41 8.52 -5.16 -12.64
C VAL A 41 7.76 -3.83 -12.65
N SER A 42 8.45 -2.71 -12.85
CA SER A 42 7.82 -1.39 -12.95
C SER A 42 7.00 -1.27 -14.23
N LYS A 43 7.53 -1.75 -15.38
CA LYS A 43 6.79 -1.79 -16.65
C LYS A 43 5.54 -2.65 -16.53
N ALA A 44 5.63 -3.84 -15.91
CA ALA A 44 4.48 -4.71 -15.72
C ALA A 44 3.39 -4.03 -14.86
N PHE A 45 3.81 -3.31 -13.81
CA PHE A 45 2.89 -2.56 -12.97
C PHE A 45 2.23 -1.40 -13.73
N PHE A 46 3.00 -0.58 -14.45
CA PHE A 46 2.46 0.55 -15.20
C PHE A 46 1.57 0.10 -16.37
N ALA A 47 1.92 -0.98 -17.05
CA ALA A 47 1.08 -1.55 -18.11
C ALA A 47 -0.29 -2.01 -17.54
N CYS A 48 -0.30 -2.63 -16.36
CA CYS A 48 -1.54 -3.01 -15.69
C CYS A 48 -2.39 -1.78 -15.32
N LEU A 49 -1.75 -0.70 -14.85
CA LEU A 49 -2.45 0.55 -14.58
C LEU A 49 -2.99 1.17 -15.87
N GLU A 50 -2.21 1.25 -16.95
CA GLU A 50 -2.69 1.79 -18.23
C GLU A 50 -3.87 1.00 -18.81
N GLU A 51 -3.90 -0.32 -18.64
CA GLU A 51 -5.02 -1.16 -19.11
C GLU A 51 -6.32 -0.90 -18.33
N HIS A 52 -6.22 -0.52 -17.05
CA HIS A 52 -7.37 -0.40 -16.16
C HIS A 52 -7.70 1.03 -15.74
N THR A 53 -6.86 2.00 -16.08
CA THR A 53 -7.11 3.42 -15.83
C THR A 53 -7.51 4.12 -17.10
N GLN A 54 -8.50 5.01 -17.00
CA GLN A 54 -8.91 5.84 -18.11
C GLN A 54 -8.66 7.31 -17.78
N PRO A 55 -7.97 8.08 -18.65
CA PRO A 55 -7.71 9.49 -18.40
C PRO A 55 -9.04 10.24 -18.23
N GLY A 56 -9.14 11.03 -17.16
CA GLY A 56 -10.34 11.79 -16.83
C GLY A 56 -11.38 11.07 -15.95
N GLN A 57 -11.19 9.78 -15.63
CA GLN A 57 -12.06 9.05 -14.70
C GLN A 57 -11.32 8.65 -13.41
N THR A 58 -11.57 9.39 -12.32
CA THR A 58 -10.93 9.17 -11.02
C THR A 58 -11.34 7.88 -10.31
N SER A 59 -12.57 7.40 -10.52
CA SER A 59 -13.07 6.13 -9.94
C SER A 59 -12.31 4.91 -10.45
N THR A 60 -11.92 4.92 -11.73
CA THR A 60 -11.19 3.81 -12.37
C THR A 60 -9.79 3.62 -11.77
N GLY A 61 -9.19 4.67 -11.21
CA GLY A 61 -7.88 4.59 -10.56
C GLY A 61 -7.85 3.66 -9.35
N LEU A 62 -8.91 3.69 -8.53
CA LEU A 62 -9.00 2.82 -7.35
C LEU A 62 -9.25 1.36 -7.74
N GLU A 63 -10.11 1.13 -8.73
CA GLU A 63 -10.34 -0.22 -9.26
C GLU A 63 -9.08 -0.80 -9.92
N ALA A 64 -8.34 0.00 -10.69
CA ALA A 64 -7.07 -0.41 -11.27
C ALA A 64 -6.06 -0.81 -10.19
N MET A 65 -5.98 -0.04 -9.10
CA MET A 65 -5.12 -0.38 -7.97
C MET A 65 -5.49 -1.69 -7.29
N GLN A 66 -6.78 -2.03 -7.23
CA GLN A 66 -7.24 -3.31 -6.70
C GLN A 66 -6.92 -4.48 -7.65
N ARG A 67 -7.02 -4.27 -8.96
CA ARG A 67 -6.70 -5.31 -9.97
C ARG A 67 -5.20 -5.55 -10.09
N CYS A 68 -4.40 -4.50 -9.99
CA CYS A 68 -2.94 -4.54 -10.14
C CYS A 68 -2.19 -4.75 -8.81
N GLN A 69 -2.84 -5.27 -7.77
CA GLN A 69 -2.24 -5.43 -6.44
C GLN A 69 -0.97 -6.28 -6.45
N GLN A 70 -0.96 -7.36 -7.24
CA GLN A 70 0.19 -8.26 -7.33
C GLN A 70 1.40 -7.52 -7.91
N GLN A 71 1.22 -6.84 -9.04
CA GLN A 71 2.29 -6.08 -9.70
C GLN A 71 2.77 -4.91 -8.82
N ARG A 72 1.86 -4.29 -8.06
CA ARG A 72 2.22 -3.26 -7.08
C ARG A 72 3.13 -3.80 -5.99
N ALA A 73 2.80 -4.96 -5.41
CA ALA A 73 3.61 -5.59 -4.37
C ALA A 73 5.01 -5.95 -4.87
N ASP A 74 5.11 -6.46 -6.11
CA ASP A 74 6.39 -6.79 -6.74
C ASP A 74 7.24 -5.54 -7.03
N TYR A 75 6.61 -4.46 -7.49
CA TYR A 75 7.24 -3.15 -7.66
C TYR A 75 7.78 -2.60 -6.33
N GLU A 76 6.95 -2.57 -5.29
CA GLU A 76 7.33 -2.09 -3.95
C GLU A 76 8.48 -2.91 -3.36
N LYS A 77 8.42 -4.25 -3.50
CA LYS A 77 9.48 -5.15 -3.04
C LYS A 77 10.80 -4.85 -3.74
N CYS A 78 10.78 -4.74 -5.07
CA CYS A 78 11.99 -4.45 -5.83
C CYS A 78 12.56 -3.08 -5.48
N PHE A 79 11.71 -2.07 -5.30
CA PHE A 79 12.14 -0.73 -4.92
C PHE A 79 12.87 -0.75 -3.56
N HIS A 80 12.29 -1.38 -2.53
CA HIS A 80 12.91 -1.50 -1.22
C HIS A 80 14.24 -2.26 -1.27
N GLU A 81 14.32 -3.34 -2.05
CA GLU A 81 15.55 -4.11 -2.26
C GLU A 81 16.64 -3.27 -2.95
N SER A 82 16.26 -2.42 -3.90
CA SER A 82 17.15 -1.47 -4.60
C SER A 82 17.69 -0.38 -3.68
N MET A 83 16.91 0.03 -2.67
CA MET A 83 17.32 1.03 -1.69
C MET A 83 18.38 0.50 -0.72
N LYS A 84 18.27 -0.77 -0.30
CA LYS A 84 19.26 -1.42 0.60
C LYS A 84 20.68 -1.49 -0.02
N LYS A 85 20.78 -1.52 -1.35
CA LYS A 85 22.04 -1.67 -2.09
C LYS A 85 22.73 -0.33 -2.39
N GLN A 86 22.19 0.80 -1.90
CA GLN A 86 22.76 2.12 -2.19
C GLN A 86 24.06 2.34 -1.40
N LYS A 87 25.11 2.71 -2.13
CA LYS A 87 26.33 3.26 -1.52
C LYS A 87 26.03 4.66 -0.99
N PRO A 88 26.61 5.06 0.16
CA PRO A 88 26.43 6.42 0.66
C PRO A 88 26.88 7.44 -0.39
N PRO A 89 26.21 8.61 -0.47
CA PRO A 89 26.60 9.64 -1.41
C PRO A 89 28.03 10.11 -1.14
N LEU A 90 28.78 10.35 -2.22
CA LEU A 90 30.18 10.81 -2.13
C LEU A 90 30.32 12.18 -1.46
N VAL A 91 29.29 13.02 -1.58
CA VAL A 91 29.21 14.33 -0.95
C VAL A 91 28.06 14.31 0.04
N ARG A 92 28.37 14.54 1.32
CA ARG A 92 27.36 14.78 2.35
C ARG A 92 26.94 16.23 2.28
N THR A 93 25.66 16.48 2.04
CA THR A 93 25.09 17.83 2.13
C THR A 93 24.70 18.14 3.58
N GLN A 94 24.66 19.43 3.94
CA GLN A 94 24.29 19.89 5.29
C GLN A 94 22.92 19.39 5.79
N TRP A 95 22.02 19.03 4.87
CA TRP A 95 20.70 18.42 5.17
C TRP A 95 20.82 17.00 5.76
N SER A 96 21.92 16.30 5.50
CA SER A 96 22.17 14.93 5.99
C SER A 96 22.81 14.89 7.39
N THR A 97 23.21 16.04 7.92
CA THR A 97 23.92 16.18 9.20
C THR A 97 23.09 16.83 10.31
N ARG A 98 21.88 17.33 10.01
CA ARG A 98 21.04 17.96 11.03
C ARG A 98 20.45 16.88 11.95
N PRO A 99 20.74 16.87 13.26
CA PRO A 99 20.06 16.00 14.20
C PRO A 99 18.56 16.31 14.18
N LEU A 100 17.71 15.27 14.10
CA LEU A 100 16.25 15.38 14.16
C LEU A 100 15.76 15.59 15.61
N GLY A 101 16.33 16.55 16.35
CA GLY A 101 16.07 16.62 17.80
C GLY A 101 16.45 17.89 18.53
N GLU A 102 16.53 19.04 17.85
CA GLU A 102 16.57 20.35 18.53
C GLU A 102 15.39 21.15 17.96
N ASP A 103 14.20 20.78 18.41
CA ASP A 103 13.09 21.72 18.50
C ASP A 103 13.47 22.68 19.64
N ASP A 104 13.90 23.88 19.27
CA ASP A 104 14.04 25.04 20.15
C ASP A 104 12.70 25.24 20.88
N ASP A 105 12.68 24.82 22.14
CA ASP A 105 11.75 25.26 23.18
C ASP A 105 12.12 26.72 23.50
N ASP A 106 11.74 27.66 22.62
CA ASP A 106 11.92 29.10 22.84
C ASP A 106 10.63 29.67 23.48
N GLU A 107 10.68 29.69 24.82
CA GLU A 107 10.16 30.67 25.80
C GLU A 107 8.71 31.21 25.70
#